data_AF-A0A2N3MYS5-F1
#
_entry.id   AF-A0A2N3MYS5-F1
#
_cell.length_a   1.000
_cell.length_b   1.000
_cell.length_c   1.000
_cell.angle_alpha   90.00
_cell.angle_beta   90.00
_cell.angle_gamma   90.00
#
_symmetry.space_group_name_H-M   'P 1'
#
loop_
_entity.id
_entity.type
_entity.pdbx_description
1 polymer ?
#
loop_
_entity_poly.entity_id
_entity_poly.type
_entity_poly.pdbx_seq_one_letter_code
_entity_poly.pdbx_strand_id
1 'polypeptide(L)'
;MGLNLNLSASLNVFKLITRPYLCLPHHTVSTFADLPIPLDSVLKEQGKKADIRAVVLDKDDCFALPDSNEVYKPYKERFEALKQAYPGRRLLIVSNTSGASSWDPQRKLAEALEKETGIPVLSHNDKKPGCGSEVMDYFRKYPETGVTSPAQVAIVGDRLTTDIMMANMMGAWGFWVKDGVVPLNKKSIVGCTPSIGSKSLADERIVFSNGEEFRGVYMGKRISAKSPDQLLTPLSGRY
;
A
#
# COMPACT_ATOMS: atom_id res chain seq x y z
N MET A 1 -25.70 -21.06 18.67
CA MET A 1 -24.97 -20.82 17.40
C MET A 1 -23.84 -19.85 17.72
N GLY A 2 -22.60 -20.33 17.68
CA GLY A 2 -21.42 -19.55 18.08
C GLY A 2 -21.11 -18.43 17.08
N LEU A 3 -20.85 -17.24 17.61
CA LEU A 3 -20.26 -16.13 16.87
C LEU A 3 -18.82 -16.52 16.50
N ASN A 4 -18.61 -16.98 15.26
CA ASN A 4 -17.29 -16.98 14.64
C ASN A 4 -16.96 -15.55 14.20
N LEU A 5 -16.70 -14.69 15.19
CA LEU A 5 -16.03 -13.42 14.96
C LEU A 5 -14.55 -13.75 14.74
N ASN A 6 -13.96 -13.26 13.65
CA ASN A 6 -12.53 -13.40 13.38
C ASN A 6 -11.76 -12.74 14.54
N LEU A 7 -11.36 -13.56 15.52
CA LEU A 7 -10.77 -13.13 16.78
C LEU A 7 -9.55 -12.23 16.52
N SER A 8 -8.78 -12.54 15.47
CA SER A 8 -7.62 -11.77 15.04
C SER A 8 -8.00 -10.37 14.55
N ALA A 9 -9.09 -10.22 13.79
CA ALA A 9 -9.59 -8.92 13.34
C ALA A 9 -10.09 -8.07 14.52
N SER A 10 -10.90 -8.66 15.41
CA SER A 10 -11.42 -7.98 16.60
C SER A 10 -10.33 -7.57 17.59
N LEU A 11 -9.33 -8.43 17.82
CA LEU A 11 -8.19 -8.14 18.69
C LEU A 11 -7.31 -7.00 18.15
N ASN A 12 -7.08 -6.93 16.84
CA ASN A 12 -6.30 -5.86 16.24
C ASN A 12 -7.03 -4.51 16.31
N VAL A 13 -8.35 -4.49 16.08
CA VAL A 13 -9.16 -3.26 16.28
C VAL A 13 -9.10 -2.79 17.73
N PHE A 14 -9.21 -3.69 18.71
CA PHE A 14 -9.10 -3.32 20.13
C PHE A 14 -7.68 -2.82 20.50
N LYS A 15 -6.63 -3.41 19.90
CA LYS A 15 -5.25 -2.91 20.02
C LYS A 15 -5.09 -1.50 19.45
N LEU A 16 -5.76 -1.16 18.36
CA LEU A 16 -5.69 0.19 17.78
C LEU A 16 -6.33 1.26 18.68
N ILE A 17 -7.46 0.93 19.31
CA ILE A 17 -8.14 1.82 20.27
C ILE A 17 -7.26 2.01 21.52
N THR A 18 -6.59 0.96 21.98
CA THR A 18 -5.79 1.00 23.22
C THR A 18 -4.34 1.46 23.01
N ARG A 19 -3.79 1.32 21.79
CA ARG A 19 -2.38 1.58 21.45
C ARG A 19 -2.26 2.17 20.03
N PRO A 20 -2.84 3.35 19.76
CA PRO A 20 -2.83 3.96 18.42
C PRO A 20 -1.43 4.25 17.90
N TYR A 21 -0.45 4.40 18.80
CA TYR A 21 0.95 4.59 18.46
C TYR A 21 1.55 3.44 17.62
N LEU A 22 0.93 2.25 17.64
CA LEU A 22 1.35 1.14 16.78
C LEU A 22 1.16 1.43 15.30
N CYS A 23 0.35 2.43 14.92
CA CYS A 23 0.20 2.87 13.54
C CYS A 23 1.06 4.09 13.20
N LEU A 24 1.92 4.57 14.10
CA LEU A 24 2.79 5.72 13.79
C LEU A 24 4.00 5.26 12.97
N PRO A 25 4.20 5.77 11.75
CA PRO A 25 5.37 5.44 10.97
C PRO A 25 6.61 6.14 11.53
N HIS A 26 7.77 5.52 11.31
CA HIS A 26 9.06 6.12 11.62
C HIS A 26 9.50 7.09 10.53
N HIS A 27 9.10 6.82 9.28
CA HIS A 27 9.29 7.72 8.16
C HIS A 27 8.09 7.64 7.21
N THR A 28 7.71 8.76 6.60
CA THR A 28 6.59 8.83 5.64
C THR A 28 7.11 9.43 4.34
N VAL A 29 6.75 8.78 3.23
CA VAL A 29 6.99 9.26 1.87
C VAL A 29 5.66 9.39 1.15
N SER A 30 5.57 10.30 0.18
CA SER A 30 4.34 10.47 -0.62
C SER A 30 4.10 9.20 -1.44
N THR A 31 5.07 8.83 -2.27
CA THR A 31 4.99 7.65 -3.14
C THR A 31 6.21 6.74 -2.95
N PHE A 32 6.13 5.51 -3.47
CA PHE A 32 7.27 4.59 -3.47
C PHE A 32 8.50 5.19 -4.17
N ALA A 33 8.31 6.03 -5.20
CA ALA A 33 9.40 6.71 -5.91
C ALA A 33 10.22 7.66 -5.01
N ASP A 34 9.65 8.08 -3.88
CA ASP A 34 10.26 9.04 -2.95
C ASP A 34 11.02 8.35 -1.81
N LEU A 35 11.12 7.01 -1.82
CA LEU A 35 11.88 6.28 -0.81
C LEU A 35 13.34 6.74 -0.76
N PRO A 36 13.86 7.09 0.43
CA PRO A 36 15.28 7.34 0.61
C PRO A 36 16.02 6.01 0.47
N ILE A 37 17.06 5.95 -0.37
CA ILE A 37 17.85 4.75 -0.58
C ILE A 37 19.33 5.10 -0.35
N PRO A 38 20.03 4.42 0.60
CA PRO A 38 19.52 3.39 1.52
C PRO A 38 18.55 3.97 2.56
N LEU A 39 17.64 3.14 3.10
CA LEU A 39 16.51 3.60 3.93
C LEU A 39 16.95 4.19 5.28
N ASP A 40 18.09 3.76 5.81
CA ASP A 40 18.62 4.25 7.09
C ASP A 40 19.23 5.64 7.01
N SER A 41 19.48 6.18 5.80
CA SER A 41 20.03 7.53 5.60
C SER A 41 19.21 8.60 6.30
N VAL A 42 17.91 8.67 6.01
CA VAL A 42 17.01 9.67 6.59
C VAL A 42 16.86 9.52 8.10
N LEU A 43 16.91 8.29 8.60
CA LEU A 43 16.81 8.02 10.04
C LEU A 43 18.07 8.51 10.76
N LYS A 44 19.24 8.30 10.16
CA LYS A 44 20.53 8.80 10.66
C LYS A 44 20.58 10.32 10.66
N GLU A 45 20.07 10.97 9.62
CA GLU A 45 19.93 12.45 9.56
C GLU A 45 19.05 12.99 10.70
N GLN A 46 18.03 12.22 11.10
CA GLN A 46 17.19 12.51 12.26
C GLN A 46 17.83 12.13 13.61
N GLY A 47 19.12 11.81 13.63
CA GLY A 47 19.87 11.44 14.84
C GLY A 47 19.58 10.04 15.39
N LYS A 48 18.91 9.18 14.62
CA LYS A 48 18.65 7.78 15.02
C LYS A 48 19.88 6.92 14.71
N LYS A 49 20.18 5.97 15.59
CA LYS A 49 21.22 4.96 15.38
C LYS A 49 20.68 3.79 14.53
N ALA A 50 20.18 4.09 13.33
CA ALA A 50 19.62 3.09 12.43
C ALA A 50 20.72 2.27 11.74
N ASP A 51 20.51 0.95 11.64
CA ASP A 51 21.39 -0.01 10.96
C ASP A 51 20.48 -0.98 10.17
N ILE A 52 19.89 -0.49 9.08
CA ILE A 52 18.95 -1.28 8.28
C ILE A 52 19.76 -2.20 7.37
N ARG A 53 19.68 -3.51 7.63
CA ARG A 53 20.37 -4.56 6.88
C ARG A 53 19.47 -5.28 5.89
N ALA A 54 18.16 -5.27 6.13
CA ALA A 54 17.17 -5.85 5.24
C ALA A 54 15.88 -5.04 5.18
N VAL A 55 15.16 -5.20 4.06
CA VAL A 55 13.89 -4.54 3.78
C VAL A 55 12.83 -5.60 3.50
N VAL A 56 11.69 -5.44 4.15
CA VAL A 56 10.46 -6.17 3.87
C VAL A 56 9.52 -5.23 3.14
N LEU A 57 9.06 -5.66 1.98
CA LEU A 57 8.33 -4.83 1.04
C LEU A 57 6.92 -5.37 0.82
N ASP A 58 5.91 -4.54 1.08
CA ASP A 58 4.54 -4.82 0.66
C ASP A 58 4.38 -4.73 -0.86
N LYS A 59 3.39 -5.45 -1.42
CA LYS A 59 3.12 -5.53 -2.86
C LYS A 59 2.02 -4.57 -3.31
N ASP A 60 0.78 -4.90 -2.95
CA ASP A 60 -0.43 -4.31 -3.53
C ASP A 60 -0.61 -2.87 -3.05
N ASP A 61 -0.72 -1.92 -3.98
CA ASP A 61 -0.80 -0.49 -3.71
C ASP A 61 0.47 0.14 -3.10
N CYS A 62 1.55 -0.65 -2.93
CA CYS A 62 2.86 -0.18 -2.51
C CYS A 62 3.79 0.05 -3.72
N PHE A 63 4.36 -1.00 -4.32
CA PHE A 63 5.17 -0.88 -5.54
C PHE A 63 4.45 -1.33 -6.81
N ALA A 64 3.33 -2.05 -6.67
CA ALA A 64 2.54 -2.57 -7.77
C ALA A 64 1.08 -2.11 -7.67
N LEU A 65 0.40 -2.05 -8.81
CA LEU A 65 -1.06 -1.94 -8.82
C LEU A 65 -1.66 -3.17 -8.10
N PRO A 66 -2.81 -3.03 -7.41
CA PRO A 66 -3.52 -4.18 -6.86
C PRO A 66 -3.73 -5.27 -7.92
N ASP A 67 -3.53 -6.52 -7.53
CA ASP A 67 -3.66 -7.71 -8.38
C ASP A 67 -2.65 -7.81 -9.54
N SER A 68 -1.71 -6.86 -9.65
CA SER A 68 -0.59 -6.92 -10.58
C SER A 68 0.67 -7.46 -9.91
N ASN A 69 1.51 -8.13 -10.69
CA ASN A 69 2.88 -8.47 -10.29
C ASN A 69 3.92 -7.50 -10.88
N GLU A 70 3.52 -6.69 -11.87
CA GLU A 70 4.42 -5.73 -12.50
C GLU A 70 4.68 -4.55 -11.57
N VAL A 71 5.95 -4.18 -11.44
CA VAL A 71 6.35 -2.92 -10.80
C VAL A 71 5.69 -1.76 -11.54
N TYR A 72 4.96 -0.92 -10.81
CA TYR A 72 4.28 0.23 -11.38
C TYR A 72 5.29 1.09 -12.14
N LYS A 73 4.98 1.43 -13.40
CA LYS A 73 5.98 1.98 -14.34
C LYS A 73 6.78 3.18 -13.78
N PRO A 74 6.18 4.18 -13.13
CA PRO A 74 6.91 5.28 -12.47
C PRO A 74 7.88 4.86 -11.36
N TYR A 75 7.73 3.66 -10.79
CA TYR A 75 8.51 3.18 -9.65
C TYR A 75 9.68 2.27 -10.06
N LYS A 76 9.79 1.89 -11.34
CA LYS A 76 10.81 0.94 -11.83
C LYS A 76 12.24 1.35 -11.48
N GLU A 77 12.59 2.62 -11.70
CA GLU A 77 13.93 3.13 -11.38
C GLU A 77 14.23 3.00 -9.87
N ARG A 78 13.28 3.44 -9.03
CA ARG A 78 13.44 3.39 -7.58
C ARG A 78 13.46 1.94 -7.05
N PHE A 79 12.69 1.04 -7.66
CA PHE A 79 12.65 -0.37 -7.32
C PHE A 79 14.00 -1.06 -7.62
N GLU A 80 14.62 -0.76 -8.76
CA GLU A 80 15.95 -1.27 -9.08
C GLU A 80 17.03 -0.69 -8.18
N ALA A 81 16.95 0.61 -7.83
CA ALA A 81 17.85 1.19 -6.82
C ALA A 81 17.71 0.49 -5.45
N LEU A 82 16.48 0.11 -5.06
CA LEU A 82 16.24 -0.61 -3.81
C LEU A 82 16.84 -2.02 -3.86
N LYS A 83 16.69 -2.74 -4.97
CA LYS A 83 17.32 -4.05 -5.20
C LYS A 83 18.84 -3.98 -5.14
N GLN A 84 19.44 -2.91 -5.70
CA GLN A 84 20.89 -2.71 -5.65
C GLN A 84 21.39 -2.42 -4.23
N ALA A 85 20.65 -1.62 -3.46
CA ALA A 85 21.01 -1.31 -2.07
C ALA A 85 20.82 -2.50 -1.12
N TYR A 86 19.85 -3.36 -1.39
CA TYR A 86 19.53 -4.54 -0.57
C TYR A 86 19.52 -5.82 -1.42
N PRO A 87 20.70 -6.28 -1.90
CA PRO A 87 20.79 -7.37 -2.85
C PRO A 87 20.45 -8.74 -2.25
N GLY A 88 20.01 -9.65 -3.12
CA GLY A 88 19.71 -11.03 -2.75
C GLY A 88 18.60 -11.11 -1.72
N ARG A 89 18.86 -11.83 -0.61
CA ARG A 89 17.86 -12.09 0.43
C ARG A 89 17.70 -10.96 1.45
N ARG A 90 18.37 -9.82 1.24
CA ARG A 90 18.18 -8.60 2.04
C ARG A 90 16.93 -7.84 1.64
N LEU A 91 16.31 -8.16 0.51
CA LEU A 91 15.01 -7.66 0.11
C LEU A 91 14.03 -8.83 0.06
N LEU A 92 12.90 -8.70 0.75
CA LEU A 92 11.89 -9.74 0.89
C LEU A 92 10.50 -9.15 0.65
N ILE A 93 9.68 -9.78 -0.17
CA ILE A 93 8.28 -9.36 -0.35
C ILE A 93 7.38 -10.08 0.66
N VAL A 94 6.49 -9.33 1.30
CA VAL A 94 5.42 -9.87 2.16
C VAL A 94 4.08 -9.27 1.74
N SER A 95 3.23 -10.09 1.14
CA SER A 95 1.88 -9.72 0.69
C SER A 95 0.80 -10.50 1.47
N ASN A 96 -0.37 -9.90 1.68
CA ASN A 96 -1.54 -10.57 2.26
C ASN A 96 -2.30 -11.46 1.25
N THR A 97 -1.81 -11.55 0.01
CA THR A 97 -2.30 -12.42 -1.07
C THR A 97 -1.20 -13.40 -1.51
N SER A 98 -0.14 -12.92 -2.17
CA SER A 98 0.99 -13.75 -2.63
C SER A 98 1.78 -14.32 -1.44
N GLY A 99 1.87 -15.65 -1.34
CA GLY A 99 2.57 -16.36 -0.26
C GLY A 99 1.79 -16.55 1.04
N ALA A 100 0.63 -15.90 1.21
CA ALA A 100 -0.21 -16.11 2.38
C ALA A 100 -0.93 -17.46 2.28
N SER A 101 -0.75 -18.39 3.22
CA SER A 101 -1.30 -19.76 3.10
C SER A 101 -2.83 -19.81 2.96
N SER A 102 -3.52 -18.81 3.53
CA SER A 102 -4.97 -18.64 3.43
C SER A 102 -5.47 -18.14 2.05
N TRP A 103 -4.58 -17.70 1.15
CA TRP A 103 -4.94 -17.15 -0.17
C TRP A 103 -4.16 -17.80 -1.31
N ASP A 104 -2.90 -18.14 -1.09
CA ASP A 104 -1.98 -18.75 -2.04
C ASP A 104 -1.39 -20.07 -1.49
N PRO A 105 -2.23 -21.07 -1.14
CA PRO A 105 -1.78 -22.30 -0.50
C PRO A 105 -0.82 -23.13 -1.36
N GLN A 106 -0.88 -23.00 -2.69
CA GLN A 106 0.05 -23.64 -3.61
C GLN A 106 1.22 -22.74 -4.05
N ARG A 107 1.38 -21.55 -3.44
CA ARG A 107 2.44 -20.58 -3.77
C ARG A 107 2.51 -20.13 -5.24
N LYS A 108 1.45 -20.30 -6.03
CA LYS A 108 1.46 -19.93 -7.46
C LYS A 108 1.59 -18.42 -7.64
N LEU A 109 0.93 -17.63 -6.79
CA LEU A 109 1.03 -16.17 -6.85
C LEU A 109 2.40 -15.68 -6.37
N ALA A 110 2.96 -16.32 -5.35
CA ALA A 110 4.32 -16.08 -4.89
C ALA A 110 5.35 -16.39 -6.00
N GLU A 111 5.31 -17.58 -6.59
CA GLU A 111 6.24 -18.00 -7.65
C GLU A 111 6.19 -17.08 -8.88
N ALA A 112 4.99 -16.67 -9.30
CA ALA A 112 4.83 -15.73 -10.39
C ALA A 112 5.44 -14.36 -10.08
N LEU A 113 5.29 -13.88 -8.84
CA LEU A 113 5.85 -12.62 -8.38
C LEU A 113 7.37 -12.68 -8.20
N GLU A 114 7.90 -13.79 -7.70
CA GLU A 114 9.35 -14.06 -7.59
C GLU A 114 9.98 -14.06 -8.98
N LYS A 115 9.33 -14.67 -9.97
CA LYS A 115 9.78 -14.69 -11.37
C LYS A 115 9.81 -13.30 -11.99
N GLU A 116 8.78 -12.48 -11.73
CA GLU A 116 8.67 -11.12 -12.29
C GLU A 116 9.69 -10.16 -11.66
N THR A 117 9.85 -10.22 -10.34
CA THR A 117 10.64 -9.23 -9.59
C THR A 117 12.09 -9.64 -9.37
N GLY A 118 12.37 -10.95 -9.35
CA GLY A 118 13.63 -11.54 -8.90
C GLY A 118 13.82 -11.47 -7.37
N ILE A 119 12.78 -11.14 -6.60
CA ILE A 119 12.83 -10.98 -5.14
C ILE A 119 12.05 -12.13 -4.49
N PRO A 120 12.58 -12.78 -3.44
CA PRO A 120 11.86 -13.82 -2.72
C PRO A 120 10.55 -13.31 -2.09
N VAL A 121 9.53 -14.16 -2.07
CA VAL A 121 8.23 -13.89 -1.45
C VAL A 121 8.03 -14.83 -0.26
N LEU A 122 7.83 -14.25 0.92
CA LEU A 122 7.63 -15.00 2.15
C LEU A 122 6.37 -15.86 2.04
N SER A 123 6.47 -17.17 2.28
CA SER A 123 5.28 -17.94 2.68
C SER A 123 5.04 -17.78 4.16
N HIS A 124 3.82 -17.41 4.52
CA HIS A 124 3.41 -17.14 5.89
C HIS A 124 1.99 -17.63 6.15
N ASN A 125 1.72 -17.99 7.41
CA ASN A 125 0.41 -18.45 7.84
C ASN A 125 -0.48 -17.31 8.30
N ASP A 126 0.10 -16.36 9.04
CA ASP A 126 -0.64 -15.23 9.58
C ASP A 126 -0.48 -14.00 8.69
N LYS A 127 -1.59 -13.46 8.18
CA LYS A 127 -1.54 -12.20 7.42
C LYS A 127 -0.98 -11.06 8.26
N LYS A 128 -0.38 -10.06 7.62
CA LYS A 128 0.01 -8.79 8.26
C LYS A 128 -1.19 -8.19 9.02
N PRO A 129 -1.00 -7.71 10.26
CA PRO A 129 0.27 -7.49 10.95
C PRO A 129 0.87 -8.70 11.70
N GLY A 130 0.37 -9.92 11.51
CA GLY A 130 0.70 -11.11 12.32
C GLY A 130 1.99 -11.86 11.96
N CYS A 131 2.46 -11.85 10.70
CA CYS A 131 3.61 -12.64 10.24
C CYS A 131 5.00 -12.15 10.69
N GLY A 132 5.11 -11.26 11.68
CA GLY A 132 6.40 -10.68 12.09
C GLY A 132 7.43 -11.71 12.57
N SER A 133 6.99 -12.79 13.23
CA SER A 133 7.86 -13.90 13.62
C SER A 133 8.40 -14.66 12.41
N GLU A 134 7.54 -14.93 11.42
CA GLU A 134 7.89 -15.65 10.19
C GLU A 134 8.89 -14.86 9.33
N VAL A 135 8.79 -13.52 9.33
CA VAL A 135 9.81 -12.64 8.74
C VAL A 135 11.17 -12.86 9.41
N MET A 136 11.23 -12.90 10.74
CA MET A 136 12.49 -13.12 11.45
C MET A 136 12.99 -14.57 11.31
N ASP A 137 12.09 -15.56 11.20
CA ASP A 137 12.45 -16.94 10.86
C ASP A 137 13.13 -17.02 9.49
N TYR A 138 12.61 -16.29 8.51
CA TYR A 138 13.23 -16.20 7.19
C TYR A 138 14.65 -15.66 7.29
N PHE A 139 14.87 -14.51 7.94
CA PHE A 139 16.21 -13.93 8.03
C PHE A 139 17.19 -14.80 8.83
N ARG A 140 16.71 -15.52 9.86
CA ARG A 140 17.53 -16.50 10.59
C ARG A 140 18.00 -17.68 9.73
N LYS A 141 17.23 -18.08 8.71
CA LYS A 141 17.65 -19.10 7.73
C LYS A 141 18.73 -18.60 6.76
N TYR A 142 18.93 -17.29 6.67
CA TYR A 142 19.83 -16.64 5.72
C TYR A 142 20.80 -15.69 6.44
N PRO A 143 21.77 -16.22 7.21
CA PRO A 143 22.69 -15.43 8.01
C PRO A 143 23.57 -14.49 7.17
N GLU A 144 23.72 -14.73 5.86
CA GLU A 144 24.42 -13.83 4.92
C GLU A 144 23.76 -12.45 4.81
N THR A 145 22.47 -12.33 5.20
CA THR A 145 21.77 -11.05 5.29
C THR A 145 22.33 -10.16 6.41
N GLY A 146 22.96 -10.77 7.42
CA GLY A 146 23.47 -10.08 8.60
C GLY A 146 22.39 -9.64 9.58
N VAL A 147 21.12 -10.00 9.37
CA VAL A 147 20.01 -9.64 10.28
C VAL A 147 20.03 -10.56 11.50
N THR A 148 20.19 -9.96 12.68
CA THR A 148 20.15 -10.64 13.99
C THR A 148 19.07 -10.11 14.91
N SER A 149 18.47 -8.96 14.59
CA SER A 149 17.43 -8.31 15.39
C SER A 149 16.41 -7.60 14.49
N PRO A 150 15.12 -7.52 14.90
CA PRO A 150 14.11 -6.74 14.16
C PRO A 150 14.48 -5.27 13.94
N ALA A 151 15.27 -4.67 14.83
CA ALA A 151 15.73 -3.28 14.71
C ALA A 151 16.65 -3.03 13.49
N GLN A 152 17.07 -4.10 12.81
CA GLN A 152 17.84 -4.05 11.56
C GLN A 152 16.98 -4.26 10.30
N VAL A 153 15.67 -4.38 10.48
CA VAL A 153 14.70 -4.57 9.40
C VAL A 153 13.90 -3.29 9.22
N ALA A 154 13.64 -2.93 7.97
CA ALA A 154 12.65 -1.91 7.63
C ALA A 154 11.45 -2.57 6.91
N ILE A 155 10.24 -2.22 7.31
CA ILE A 155 9.00 -2.59 6.63
C ILE A 155 8.53 -1.38 5.82
N VAL A 156 8.30 -1.58 4.52
CA VAL A 156 7.78 -0.56 3.60
C VAL A 156 6.39 -1.01 3.12
N GLY A 157 5.37 -0.17 3.30
CA GLY A 157 4.02 -0.46 2.81
C GLY A 157 3.07 0.73 2.85
N ASP A 158 1.89 0.57 2.24
CA ASP A 158 0.90 1.64 2.07
C ASP A 158 -0.11 1.73 3.24
N ARG A 159 -0.23 0.68 4.05
CA ARG A 159 -1.24 0.59 5.11
C ARG A 159 -0.64 0.76 6.50
N LEU A 160 -1.22 1.70 7.25
CA LEU A 160 -0.88 1.91 8.66
C LEU A 160 -1.22 0.69 9.54
N THR A 161 -2.39 0.09 9.33
CA THR A 161 -2.93 -0.98 10.20
C THR A 161 -2.38 -2.37 9.91
N THR A 162 -1.58 -2.53 8.85
CA THR A 162 -0.91 -3.79 8.52
C THR A 162 0.59 -3.62 8.57
N ASP A 163 1.17 -2.81 7.70
CA ASP A 163 2.62 -2.77 7.48
C ASP A 163 3.32 -2.01 8.58
N ILE A 164 2.83 -0.81 8.90
CA ILE A 164 3.39 0.01 9.99
C ILE A 164 3.12 -0.63 11.34
N MET A 165 1.91 -1.17 11.53
CA MET A 165 1.57 -1.93 12.72
C MET A 165 2.48 -3.16 12.91
N MET A 166 2.74 -3.92 11.85
CA MET A 166 3.68 -5.05 11.90
C MET A 166 5.08 -4.58 12.27
N ALA A 167 5.60 -3.51 11.64
CA ALA A 167 6.91 -2.96 11.95
C ALA A 167 7.03 -2.62 13.44
N ASN A 168 6.06 -1.88 13.96
CA ASN A 168 6.04 -1.44 15.35
C ASN A 168 5.86 -2.60 16.34
N MET A 169 5.07 -3.62 15.98
CA MET A 169 4.92 -4.84 16.79
C MET A 169 6.21 -5.66 16.85
N MET A 170 7.00 -5.67 15.76
CA MET A 170 8.28 -6.36 15.70
C MET A 170 9.41 -5.60 16.41
N GLY A 171 9.29 -4.27 16.57
CA GLY A 171 10.42 -3.39 16.92
C GLY A 171 11.32 -3.08 15.72
N ALA A 172 10.78 -3.14 14.51
CA ALA A 172 11.41 -2.79 13.25
C ALA A 172 11.10 -1.34 12.85
N TRP A 173 11.76 -0.84 11.80
CA TRP A 173 11.50 0.49 11.25
C TRP A 173 10.32 0.45 10.29
N GLY A 174 9.41 1.41 10.39
CA GLY A 174 8.19 1.49 9.55
C GLY A 174 8.24 2.68 8.59
N PHE A 175 8.23 2.39 7.29
CA PHE A 175 8.22 3.36 6.20
C PHE A 175 6.85 3.35 5.52
N TRP A 176 6.09 4.43 5.70
CA TRP A 176 4.75 4.54 5.15
C TRP A 176 4.77 5.21 3.78
N VAL A 177 4.27 4.49 2.78
CA VAL A 177 3.97 5.02 1.44
C VAL A 177 2.54 5.57 1.47
N LYS A 178 2.40 6.88 1.63
CA LYS A 178 1.10 7.50 1.96
C LYS A 178 0.07 7.39 0.84
N ASP A 179 0.49 7.65 -0.39
CA ASP A 179 -0.45 7.79 -1.51
C ASP A 179 -0.70 6.45 -2.21
N GLY A 180 0.26 5.53 -2.12
CA GLY A 180 0.24 4.27 -2.87
C GLY A 180 0.22 4.49 -4.39
N VAL A 181 -0.20 3.48 -5.15
CA VAL A 181 -0.35 3.56 -6.60
C VAL A 181 -1.76 4.04 -6.99
N VAL A 182 -2.78 3.60 -6.25
CA VAL A 182 -4.18 3.90 -6.49
C VAL A 182 -4.54 5.23 -5.83
N PRO A 183 -5.10 6.20 -6.56
CA PRO A 183 -5.56 7.46 -5.98
C PRO A 183 -6.56 7.24 -4.83
N LEU A 184 -6.47 8.05 -3.77
CA LEU A 184 -7.32 7.93 -2.57
C LEU A 184 -8.83 7.91 -2.87
N ASN A 185 -9.28 8.64 -3.90
CA ASN A 185 -10.69 8.68 -4.32
C ASN A 185 -11.18 7.37 -4.96
N LYS A 186 -10.28 6.43 -5.27
CA LYS A 186 -10.58 5.09 -5.78
C LYS A 186 -10.28 3.99 -4.75
N LYS A 187 -9.73 4.33 -3.58
CA LYS A 187 -9.57 3.38 -2.48
C LYS A 187 -10.93 3.17 -1.82
N SER A 188 -11.41 1.93 -1.76
CA SER A 188 -12.66 1.61 -1.06
C SER A 188 -12.49 1.87 0.44
N ILE A 189 -13.08 2.95 0.96
CA ILE A 189 -13.07 3.27 2.40
C ILE A 189 -14.03 2.37 3.21
N VAL A 190 -14.82 1.50 2.55
CA VAL A 190 -15.90 0.76 3.21
C VAL A 190 -15.55 -0.72 3.36
N GLY A 191 -14.81 -1.03 4.42
CA GLY A 191 -14.65 -2.38 4.97
C GLY A 191 -15.56 -2.62 6.18
N CYS A 192 -16.82 -2.19 6.13
CA CYS A 192 -17.91 -2.61 7.03
C CYS A 192 -19.24 -1.99 6.57
N THR A 193 -19.91 -2.62 5.60
CA THR A 193 -21.37 -2.52 5.49
C THR A 193 -21.90 -3.92 5.17
N PRO A 194 -22.93 -4.41 5.90
CA PRO A 194 -23.58 -5.65 5.54
C PRO A 194 -24.28 -5.44 4.20
N SER A 195 -24.11 -6.40 3.29
CA SER A 195 -24.77 -6.43 2.00
C SER A 195 -26.29 -6.40 2.18
N ILE A 196 -26.92 -5.27 1.85
CA ILE A 196 -28.36 -5.22 1.56
C ILE A 196 -28.48 -4.85 0.09
N GLY A 197 -29.33 -5.62 -0.60
CA GLY A 197 -29.38 -5.78 -2.04
C GLY A 197 -29.49 -4.50 -2.86
N SER A 198 -28.96 -4.63 -4.08
CA SER A 198 -29.10 -3.69 -5.19
C SER A 198 -30.56 -3.31 -5.44
N LYS A 199 -30.88 -2.02 -5.32
CA LYS A 199 -31.92 -1.39 -6.11
C LYS A 199 -31.39 -0.10 -6.74
N SER A 200 -31.55 -0.04 -8.05
CA SER A 200 -31.30 1.10 -8.93
C SER A 200 -32.00 2.36 -8.42
N LEU A 201 -31.24 3.42 -8.14
CA LEU A 201 -31.75 4.75 -7.82
C LEU A 201 -31.75 5.61 -9.08
N ALA A 202 -32.79 5.43 -9.89
CA ALA A 202 -33.27 6.45 -10.80
C ALA A 202 -34.66 6.84 -10.27
N ASP A 203 -34.87 8.14 -10.06
CA ASP A 203 -36.07 8.74 -9.48
C ASP A 203 -36.40 8.39 -8.03
N GLU A 204 -35.91 9.19 -7.08
CA GLU A 204 -36.68 9.52 -5.88
C GLU A 204 -36.29 10.92 -5.37
N ARG A 205 -37.28 11.82 -5.33
CA ARG A 205 -37.12 13.17 -4.75
C ARG A 205 -37.15 13.06 -3.24
N ILE A 206 -36.10 13.56 -2.59
CA ILE A 206 -36.06 13.66 -1.13
C ILE A 206 -36.80 14.95 -0.71
N VAL A 207 -37.91 14.78 0.00
CA VAL A 207 -38.62 15.87 0.70
C VAL A 207 -38.28 15.77 2.17
N PHE A 208 -37.64 16.80 2.74
CA PHE A 208 -37.36 16.88 4.18
C PHE A 208 -38.44 17.69 4.90
N SER A 209 -38.82 17.25 6.09
CA SER A 209 -39.96 17.73 6.88
C SER A 209 -39.83 19.12 7.52
N ASN A 210 -38.79 19.91 7.19
CA ASN A 210 -38.50 21.17 7.87
C ASN A 210 -38.43 22.41 6.95
N GLY A 211 -38.94 22.35 5.73
CA GLY A 211 -39.28 23.55 4.94
C GLY A 211 -38.14 24.46 4.47
N GLU A 212 -36.86 24.09 4.61
CA GLU A 212 -35.74 24.89 4.09
C GLU A 212 -35.11 24.28 2.82
N GLU A 213 -35.07 25.09 1.76
CA GLU A 213 -34.52 24.75 0.43
C GLU A 213 -33.06 25.20 0.35
N PHE A 214 -32.10 24.26 0.30
CA PHE A 214 -30.70 24.58 0.01
C PHE A 214 -30.41 24.38 -1.49
N ARG A 215 -30.23 25.48 -2.23
CA ARG A 215 -29.74 25.45 -3.62
C ARG A 215 -28.22 25.31 -3.64
N GLY A 216 -27.73 24.08 -3.81
CA GLY A 216 -26.35 23.81 -4.19
C GLY A 216 -26.10 24.17 -5.66
N VAL A 217 -25.29 25.20 -5.89
CA VAL A 217 -24.85 25.63 -7.23
C VAL A 217 -23.89 24.59 -7.82
N TYR A 218 -24.36 23.85 -8.83
CA TYR A 218 -23.50 23.07 -9.73
C TYR A 218 -22.91 24.00 -10.80
N MET A 219 -21.63 24.36 -10.67
CA MET A 219 -20.86 24.98 -11.76
C MET A 219 -20.38 23.89 -12.71
N GLY A 220 -21.17 23.65 -13.77
CA GLY A 220 -20.73 22.87 -14.92
C GLY A 220 -19.74 23.64 -15.79
N LYS A 221 -18.68 22.98 -16.26
CA LYS A 221 -17.98 23.40 -17.48
C LYS A 221 -18.43 22.50 -18.63
N ARG A 222 -19.20 23.10 -19.54
CA ARG A 222 -19.52 22.59 -20.87
C ARG A 222 -18.24 22.38 -21.67
N ILE A 223 -18.10 21.20 -22.26
CA ILE A 223 -17.25 20.97 -23.43
C ILE A 223 -18.18 21.16 -24.63
N SER A 224 -18.00 22.23 -25.39
CA SER A 224 -18.74 22.47 -26.63
C SER A 224 -18.05 21.74 -27.78
N ALA A 225 -18.71 20.73 -28.33
CA ALA A 225 -18.42 20.25 -29.68
C ALA A 225 -18.83 21.33 -30.70
N LYS A 226 -18.01 21.57 -31.72
CA LYS A 226 -18.39 22.32 -32.93
C LYS A 226 -18.43 21.36 -34.10
N SER A 227 -19.51 21.40 -34.87
CA SER A 227 -19.67 20.72 -36.16
C SER A 227 -19.20 21.63 -37.32
N PRO A 228 -19.03 21.08 -38.54
CA PRO A 228 -18.09 21.57 -39.54
C PRO A 228 -18.69 22.59 -40.53
N ASP A 229 -17.80 23.07 -41.42
CA ASP A 229 -18.01 23.90 -42.62
C ASP A 229 -18.05 25.42 -42.41
N GLN A 230 -16.92 26.07 -42.74
CA GLN A 230 -16.83 27.06 -43.82
C GLN A 230 -15.37 27.52 -44.04
N LEU A 231 -14.76 26.93 -45.08
CA LEU A 231 -14.06 27.56 -46.22
C LEU A 231 -13.46 28.99 -46.13
N LEU A 232 -12.22 29.09 -46.66
CA LEU A 232 -11.50 30.23 -47.27
C LEU A 232 -10.45 31.00 -46.43
N THR A 233 -9.20 30.49 -46.52
CA THR A 233 -7.92 31.12 -46.97
C THR A 233 -7.73 32.66 -46.95
N PRO A 234 -6.47 33.14 -47.09
CA PRO A 234 -5.41 33.30 -46.10
C PRO A 234 -5.08 34.81 -45.93
N LEU A 235 -4.10 35.20 -45.10
CA LEU A 235 -3.14 36.27 -45.43
C LEU A 235 -2.12 36.51 -44.30
N SER A 236 -0.94 36.85 -44.79
CA SER A 236 0.37 37.09 -44.19
C SER A 236 0.54 38.41 -43.43
N GLY A 237 1.57 38.46 -42.57
CA GLY A 237 2.28 39.67 -42.10
C GLY A 237 2.68 39.52 -40.62
N ARG A 238 3.94 39.38 -40.19
CA ARG A 238 5.04 40.38 -40.14
C ARG A 238 4.47 41.77 -39.78
N TYR A 239 4.81 42.43 -38.67
CA TYR A 239 6.03 42.51 -37.88
C TYR A 239 5.73 42.53 -36.37
#